data_AF-A0A7W0NYX4-F1
#
_entry.id   AF-A0A7W0NYX4-F1
#
_cell.length_a   1.000
_cell.length_b   1.000
_cell.length_c   1.000
_cell.angle_alpha   90.00
_cell.angle_beta   90.00
_cell.angle_gamma   90.00
#
_symmetry.space_group_name_H-M   'P 1'
#
loop_
_entity.id
_entity.type
_entity.pdbx_description
1 polymer ?
#
loop_
_entity_poly.entity_id
_entity_poly.type
_entity_poly.pdbx_seq_one_letter_code
_entity_poly.pdbx_strand_id
1 'polypeptide(L)'
;MTDSYTTKGYLPILRRVINEAVQSIALHESVYTAEDVGFATSVATAELAAVADLNGDGMMEIVLNVAYYEGAWSLALENRDYGQPVEVLGCGLGV
;
A
#
# COMPACT_ATOMS: atom_id res chain seq x y z
N MET A 1 8.82 30.68 12.95
CA MET A 1 9.56 29.92 11.92
C MET A 1 9.05 28.50 12.04
N THR A 2 8.07 28.15 11.22
CA THR A 2 7.42 26.84 11.27
C THR A 2 8.15 25.95 10.29
N ASP A 3 8.97 25.04 10.79
CA ASP A 3 9.68 24.08 9.94
C ASP A 3 8.64 23.17 9.29
N SER A 4 8.57 23.20 7.95
CA SER A 4 7.74 22.31 7.18
C SER A 4 8.40 20.93 7.17
N TYR A 5 7.92 20.02 8.01
CA TYR A 5 8.33 18.62 7.96
C TYR A 5 7.74 17.98 6.70
N THR A 6 8.58 17.70 5.71
CA THR A 6 8.21 16.81 4.60
C THR A 6 8.41 15.38 5.07
N THR A 7 7.33 14.73 5.48
CA THR A 7 7.39 13.32 5.86
C THR A 7 7.51 12.46 4.60
N LYS A 8 8.50 11.58 4.56
CA LYS A 8 8.69 10.62 3.46
C LYS A 8 7.70 9.46 3.63
N GLY A 9 6.65 9.43 2.82
CA GLY A 9 5.71 8.30 2.74
C GLY A 9 6.29 7.14 1.93
N TYR A 10 5.84 5.92 2.22
CA TYR A 10 6.09 4.75 1.39
C TYR A 10 4.90 4.54 0.46
N LEU A 11 5.17 4.53 -0.85
CA LEU A 11 4.15 4.43 -1.89
C LEU A 11 4.52 3.28 -2.83
N PRO A 12 4.15 2.02 -2.53
CA PRO A 12 4.28 0.94 -3.49
C PRO A 12 3.37 1.22 -4.70
N ILE A 13 3.97 1.21 -5.90
CA ILE A 13 3.26 1.50 -7.16
C ILE A 13 3.22 0.23 -8.01
N LEU A 14 2.02 -0.18 -8.41
CA LEU A 14 1.82 -1.12 -9.51
C LEU A 14 1.86 -0.37 -10.83
N ARG A 15 2.80 -0.74 -11.70
CA ARG A 15 2.87 -0.24 -13.07
C ARG A 15 2.55 -1.36 -14.05
N ARG A 16 1.56 -1.15 -14.91
CA ARG A 16 1.17 -2.11 -15.95
C ARG A 16 1.02 -1.44 -17.31
N VAL A 17 1.19 -2.24 -18.36
CA VAL A 17 0.98 -1.84 -19.75
C VAL A 17 -0.24 -2.60 -20.28
N ILE A 18 -1.25 -1.89 -20.74
CA ILE A 18 -2.51 -2.45 -21.28
C ILE A 18 -2.77 -1.77 -22.60
N ASN A 19 -2.81 -2.53 -23.70
CA ASN A 19 -3.10 -1.99 -25.03
C ASN A 19 -2.27 -0.74 -25.35
N GLU A 20 -0.94 -0.82 -25.11
CA GLU A 20 0.03 0.27 -25.30
C GLU A 20 -0.11 1.46 -24.33
N ALA A 21 -1.16 1.51 -23.50
CA ALA A 21 -1.31 2.48 -22.43
C ALA A 21 -0.58 2.04 -21.16
N VAL A 22 0.10 2.98 -20.51
CA VAL A 22 0.71 2.76 -19.19
C VAL A 22 -0.25 3.23 -18.11
N GLN A 23 -0.52 2.36 -17.15
CA GLN A 23 -1.26 2.69 -15.93
C GLN A 23 -0.34 2.53 -14.72
N SER A 24 -0.32 3.55 -13.85
CA SER A 24 0.42 3.52 -12.58
C SER A 24 -0.58 3.72 -11.45
N ILE A 25 -0.56 2.81 -10.48
CA ILE A 25 -1.54 2.74 -9.41
C ILE A 25 -0.80 2.64 -8.07
N ALA A 26 -1.13 3.51 -7.13
CA ALA A 26 -0.71 3.35 -5.75
C ALA A 26 -1.41 2.14 -5.13
N LEU A 27 -0.64 1.23 -4.55
CA LEU A 27 -1.13 0.03 -3.87
C LEU A 27 -1.42 0.28 -2.39
N HIS A 28 -0.71 1.23 -1.78
CA HIS A 28 -0.95 1.67 -0.42
C HIS A 28 -0.47 3.12 -0.28
N GLU A 29 -1.24 3.95 0.41
CA GLU A 29 -0.93 5.36 0.59
C GLU A 29 -0.83 5.70 2.08
N SER A 30 0.35 6.16 2.50
CA SER A 30 0.56 6.77 3.80
C SER A 30 1.21 8.14 3.59
N VAL A 31 0.36 9.16 3.38
CA VAL A 31 0.76 10.54 3.08
C VAL A 31 0.16 11.45 4.14
N TYR A 32 1.00 12.28 4.76
CA TYR A 32 0.60 13.26 5.76
C TYR A 32 1.08 14.64 5.37
N THR A 33 0.25 15.65 5.61
CA THR A 33 0.60 17.06 5.45
C THR A 33 1.09 17.64 6.78
N ALA A 34 1.74 18.81 6.73
CA ALA A 34 2.19 19.53 7.92
C ALA A 34 1.03 20.04 8.81
N GLU A 35 -0.22 19.91 8.37
CA GLU A 35 -1.41 20.19 9.17
C GLU A 35 -1.90 18.94 9.92
N ASP A 36 -1.46 17.75 9.48
CA ASP A 36 -1.85 16.45 10.05
C ASP A 36 -0.95 16.00 11.21
N VAL A 37 0.03 16.81 11.63
CA VAL A 37 1.01 16.46 12.68
C VAL A 37 0.45 16.69 14.09
N GLY A 38 0.16 15.57 14.77
CA GLY A 38 -0.10 15.46 16.20
C GLY A 38 0.68 14.29 16.80
N PHE A 39 0.48 14.02 18.09
CA PHE A 39 1.18 12.94 18.83
C PHE A 39 0.87 11.52 18.29
N ALA A 40 -0.09 11.39 17.36
CA ALA A 40 -0.57 10.13 16.79
C ALA A 40 -0.27 9.97 15.28
N THR A 41 0.51 10.87 14.68
CA THR A 41 0.78 10.84 13.24
C THR A 41 1.97 9.92 12.95
N SER A 42 1.71 8.65 12.66
CA SER A 42 2.74 7.70 12.24
C SER A 42 2.62 7.37 10.76
N VAL A 43 3.74 7.49 10.05
CA VAL A 43 3.84 6.98 8.68
C VAL A 43 3.93 5.47 8.71
N ALA A 44 3.04 4.83 7.97
CA ALA A 44 3.13 3.41 7.71
C ALA A 44 4.09 3.16 6.55
N THR A 45 4.96 2.18 6.72
CA THR A 45 5.75 1.59 5.64
C THR A 45 4.93 0.51 4.98
N ALA A 46 4.94 0.43 3.64
CA ALA A 46 4.35 -0.68 2.91
C ALA A 46 5.39 -1.29 1.97
N GLU A 47 5.74 -2.55 2.20
CA GLU A 47 6.75 -3.29 1.47
C GLU A 47 6.14 -4.44 0.68
N LEU A 48 6.61 -4.65 -0.55
CA LEU A 48 6.20 -5.77 -1.37
C LEU A 48 6.77 -7.08 -0.80
N ALA A 49 5.89 -7.98 -0.37
CA ALA A 49 6.26 -9.28 0.19
C ALA A 49 6.25 -10.39 -0.87
N ALA A 50 5.19 -10.45 -1.69
CA ALA A 50 5.03 -11.49 -2.70
C ALA A 50 4.07 -11.05 -3.81
N VAL A 51 4.18 -11.71 -4.97
CA VAL A 51 3.21 -11.63 -6.06
C VAL A 51 2.96 -13.05 -6.55
N ALA A 52 1.77 -13.58 -6.32
CA ALA A 52 1.40 -14.96 -6.64
C ALA A 52 -0.13 -15.09 -6.82
N ASP A 53 -0.55 -16.07 -7.61
CA ASP A 53 -1.93 -16.57 -7.60
C ASP A 53 -2.08 -17.46 -6.35
N LEU A 54 -2.65 -16.89 -5.28
CA LEU A 54 -2.76 -17.51 -3.97
C LEU A 54 -4.04 -18.34 -3.82
N ASN A 55 -5.06 -18.04 -4.62
CA ASN A 55 -6.37 -18.68 -4.54
C ASN A 55 -6.65 -19.68 -5.69
N GLY A 56 -5.81 -19.70 -6.72
CA GLY A 56 -5.87 -20.60 -7.87
C GLY A 56 -6.84 -20.19 -8.97
N ASP A 57 -7.27 -18.93 -9.04
CA ASP A 57 -8.23 -18.45 -10.02
C ASP A 57 -7.58 -17.90 -11.31
N GLY A 58 -6.25 -17.89 -11.37
CA GLY A 58 -5.47 -17.40 -12.50
C GLY A 58 -5.20 -15.89 -12.49
N MET A 59 -5.68 -15.17 -11.48
CA MET A 59 -5.35 -13.76 -11.23
C MET A 59 -4.26 -13.68 -10.15
N MET A 60 -3.47 -12.61 -10.18
CA MET A 60 -2.37 -12.43 -9.23
C MET A 60 -2.80 -11.59 -8.04
N GLU A 61 -2.51 -12.09 -6.84
CA GLU A 61 -2.49 -11.28 -5.63
C GLU A 61 -1.12 -10.62 -5.45
N ILE A 62 -1.16 -9.40 -4.91
CA ILE A 62 0.00 -8.63 -4.50
C ILE A 62 -0.04 -8.55 -2.97
N VAL A 63 0.94 -9.15 -2.31
CA VAL A 63 1.02 -9.14 -0.85
C VAL A 63 1.92 -8.01 -0.40
N LEU A 64 1.40 -7.14 0.47
CA LEU A 64 2.15 -6.09 1.14
C LEU A 64 2.29 -6.41 2.63
N ASN A 65 3.47 -6.17 3.17
CA ASN A 65 3.66 -6.03 4.61
C ASN A 65 3.61 -4.56 4.95
N VAL A 66 2.65 -4.18 5.79
CA VAL A 66 2.44 -2.82 6.22
C VAL A 66 2.73 -2.71 7.71
N ALA A 67 3.48 -1.70 8.11
CA ALA A 67 3.86 -1.50 9.51
C ALA A 67 3.93 -0.02 9.86
N TYR A 68 3.57 0.31 11.08
CA TYR A 68 3.79 1.60 11.73
C TYR A 68 4.33 1.34 13.14
N TYR A 69 4.65 2.39 13.91
CA TYR A 69 5.35 2.22 15.20
C TYR A 69 4.66 1.30 16.22
N GLU A 70 3.34 1.15 16.15
CA GLU A 70 2.53 0.41 17.13
C GLU A 70 1.83 -0.82 16.55
N GLY A 71 2.00 -1.11 15.27
CA GLY A 71 1.30 -2.23 14.65
C GLY A 71 1.82 -2.62 13.28
N ALA A 72 1.50 -3.85 12.90
CA ALA A 72 1.84 -4.39 11.59
C ALA A 72 0.76 -5.35 11.12
N TRP A 73 0.56 -5.40 9.81
CA TRP A 73 -0.35 -6.31 9.15
C TRP A 73 0.18 -6.72 7.79
N SER A 74 -0.31 -7.85 7.30
CA SER A 74 -0.14 -8.28 5.91
C SER A 74 -1.46 -8.09 5.18
N LEU A 75 -1.36 -7.63 3.94
CA LEU A 75 -2.50 -7.30 3.08
C LEU A 75 -2.30 -7.99 1.72
N ALA A 76 -3.29 -8.73 1.24
CA ALA A 76 -3.33 -9.26 -0.11
C ALA A 76 -4.31 -8.44 -0.97
N LEU A 77 -3.80 -7.92 -2.08
CA LEU A 77 -4.56 -7.15 -3.07
C LEU A 77 -4.71 -7.97 -4.35
N GLU A 78 -5.93 -8.24 -4.78
CA GLU A 78 -6.21 -8.90 -6.06
C GLU A 78 -6.23 -7.86 -7.19
N ASN A 79 -5.50 -8.15 -8.27
CA ASN A 79 -5.41 -7.28 -9.44
C ASN A 79 -6.41 -7.67 -10.53
N ARG A 80 -7.72 -7.47 -10.28
CA ARG A 80 -8.80 -7.85 -11.21
C ARG A 80 -9.14 -6.76 -12.24
N ASP A 81 -9.55 -7.18 -13.43
CA ASP A 81 -10.20 -6.37 -14.50
C ASP A 81 -9.47 -5.10 -14.93
N TYR A 82 -8.16 -5.02 -14.71
CA TYR A 82 -7.41 -3.81 -15.00
C TYR A 82 -7.98 -2.55 -14.30
N GLY A 83 -8.56 -2.72 -13.11
CA GLY A 83 -9.03 -1.66 -12.22
C GLY A 83 -8.04 -1.33 -11.09
N GLN A 84 -8.51 -0.61 -10.07
CA GLN A 84 -7.79 -0.47 -8.79
C GLN A 84 -7.73 -1.85 -8.12
N PRO A 85 -6.55 -2.34 -7.69
CA PRO A 85 -6.46 -3.59 -6.94
C PRO A 85 -7.32 -3.55 -5.67
N VAL A 86 -7.98 -4.65 -5.37
CA VAL A 86 -8.94 -4.74 -4.27
C VAL A 86 -8.36 -5.60 -3.16
N GLU A 87 -8.49 -5.17 -1.91
CA GLU A 87 -8.15 -6.01 -0.76
C GLU A 87 -9.04 -7.25 -0.71
N VAL A 88 -8.43 -8.43 -0.68
CA VAL A 88 -9.11 -9.72 -0.58
C VAL A 88 -8.81 -10.44 0.74
N LEU A 89 -7.72 -10.09 1.41
CA LEU A 89 -7.38 -10.60 2.72
C LEU A 89 -6.47 -9.62 3.47
N GLY A 90 -6.74 -9.41 4.75
CA GLY A 90 -5.90 -8.63 5.65
C GLY A 90 -5.82 -9.29 7.03
N CYS A 91 -4.63 -9.33 7.62
CA CYS A 91 -4.48 -9.76 9.01
C CYS A 91 -3.30 -9.07 9.69
N GLY A 92 -3.49 -8.68 10.96
CA GLY A 92 -2.45 -8.03 11.73
C GLY A 92 -2.90 -7.64 13.13
N LEU A 93 -2.00 -6.99 13.84
CA LEU A 93 -2.17 -6.55 15.22
C LEU A 93 -1.54 -5.18 15.41
N GLY A 94 -2.11 -4.40 16.31
CA GLY A 94 -1.62 -3.10 16.74
C GLY A 94 -2.26 -2.71 18.07
N VAL A 95 -1.69 -1.68 18.71
CA VAL A 95 -2.20 -1.12 19.97
C VAL A 95 -3.40 -0.22 19.72
#